data_AF-A0A847W143-F1
#
_entry.id   AF-A0A847W143-F1
#
_cell.length_a   1.000
_cell.length_b   1.000
_cell.length_c   1.000
_cell.angle_alpha   90.00
_cell.angle_beta   90.00
_cell.angle_gamma   90.00
#
_symmetry.space_group_name_H-M   'P 1'
#
loop_
_entity.id
_entity.type
_entity.pdbx_description
1 polymer ?
#
loop_
_entity_poly.entity_id
_entity_poly.type
_entity_poly.pdbx_seq_one_letter_code
_entity_poly.pdbx_strand_id
1 'polypeptide(L)'
;MQKNYLQKLVITNLKKIIDFYKLNSIAGFAEVIGIKSSTVKSWLSFDRCPKIKTLDNISDKLNIPTYFLFLENFLPTDEMIKPGIANDSSRALKNNLKKIYKNLDKNSWNEISSIYSGLLSIDTLKSYQRRDERSIMPPIKTLEKLSSYLGIPASEILKGDNDGEN
;
A
#
# COMPACT_ATOMS: atom_id res chain seq x y z
N MET A 1 7.45 -18.13 2.71
CA MET A 1 6.89 -16.78 2.96
C MET A 1 6.08 -16.83 4.26
N GLN A 2 6.34 -15.95 5.23
CA GLN A 2 5.55 -15.91 6.47
C GLN A 2 4.12 -15.44 6.15
N LYS A 3 3.10 -16.10 6.70
CA LYS A 3 1.71 -15.68 6.52
C LYS A 3 1.52 -14.25 7.06
N ASN A 4 0.92 -13.38 6.26
CA ASN A 4 0.62 -11.98 6.58
C ASN A 4 1.89 -11.15 6.83
N TYR A 5 2.98 -11.41 6.10
CA TYR A 5 4.22 -10.65 6.23
C TYR A 5 3.97 -9.16 5.96
N LEU A 6 3.27 -8.84 4.87
CA LEU A 6 3.07 -7.45 4.46
C LEU A 6 2.18 -6.69 5.43
N GLN A 7 1.17 -7.35 6.01
CA GLN A 7 0.36 -6.75 7.09
C GLN A 7 1.24 -6.40 8.29
N LYS A 8 2.11 -7.33 8.73
CA LYS A 8 2.99 -7.08 9.87
C LYS A 8 3.92 -5.91 9.60
N LEU A 9 4.48 -5.85 8.39
CA LEU A 9 5.36 -4.76 7.97
C LEU A 9 4.63 -3.41 8.03
N VAL A 10 3.47 -3.30 7.38
CA VAL A 10 2.66 -2.08 7.35
C VAL A 10 2.31 -1.58 8.74
N ILE A 11 1.83 -2.47 9.61
CA ILE A 11 1.46 -2.09 10.98
C ILE A 11 2.69 -1.72 11.81
N THR A 12 3.84 -2.37 11.60
CA THR A 12 5.08 -2.02 12.28
C THR A 12 5.58 -0.64 11.86
N ASN A 13 5.53 -0.33 10.57
CA ASN A 13 5.91 0.98 10.05
C ASN A 13 4.93 2.07 10.51
N LEU A 14 3.64 1.76 10.59
CA LEU A 14 2.65 2.67 11.18
C LEU A 14 2.97 3.00 12.63
N LYS A 15 3.39 2.01 13.44
CA LYS A 15 3.82 2.24 14.84
C LYS A 15 5.02 3.18 14.90
N LYS A 16 6.04 2.96 14.07
CA LYS A 16 7.21 3.86 14.00
C LYS A 16 6.81 5.31 13.69
N ILE A 17 5.83 5.50 12.80
CA ILE A 17 5.31 6.84 12.46
C ILE A 17 4.57 7.44 13.65
N ILE A 18 3.69 6.68 14.31
CA ILE A 18 2.99 7.15 15.52
C ILE A 18 4.00 7.65 16.57
N ASP A 19 5.07 6.89 16.79
CA ASP A 19 6.14 7.23 17.73
C ASP A 19 6.91 8.50 17.27
N PHE A 20 7.21 8.61 15.97
CA PHE A 20 7.87 9.77 15.38
C PHE A 20 7.06 11.06 15.57
N TYR A 21 5.74 11.03 15.36
CA TYR A 21 4.84 12.16 15.63
C TYR A 21 4.51 12.35 17.13
N LYS A 22 5.09 11.54 18.02
CA LYS A 22 4.82 11.56 19.47
C LYS A 22 3.34 11.39 19.83
N LEU A 23 2.60 10.65 19.00
CA LEU A 23 1.18 10.36 19.19
C LEU A 23 1.01 9.17 20.13
N ASN A 24 1.51 9.33 21.37
CA ASN A 24 1.75 8.26 22.33
C ASN A 24 0.48 7.62 22.91
N SER A 25 -0.72 8.01 22.45
CA SER A 25 -1.97 7.39 22.85
C SER A 25 -2.77 6.94 21.62
N ILE A 26 -3.34 5.73 21.70
CA ILE A 26 -4.24 5.21 20.67
C ILE A 26 -5.39 6.18 20.41
N ALA A 27 -5.91 6.82 21.45
CA ALA A 27 -7.00 7.80 21.34
C ALA A 27 -6.56 9.06 20.58
N GLY A 28 -5.40 9.64 20.90
CA GLY A 28 -4.89 10.81 20.21
C GLY A 28 -4.54 10.52 18.75
N PHE A 29 -3.91 9.37 18.47
CA PHE A 29 -3.66 8.96 17.08
C PHE A 29 -4.98 8.76 16.30
N ALA A 30 -5.95 8.09 16.91
CA ALA A 30 -7.26 7.85 16.34
C ALA A 30 -8.01 9.16 16.01
N GLU A 31 -7.92 10.16 16.88
CA GLU A 31 -8.46 11.50 16.67
C GLU A 31 -7.81 12.20 15.48
N VAL A 32 -6.47 12.26 15.45
CA VAL A 32 -5.70 12.86 14.34
C VAL A 32 -6.10 12.26 12.99
N ILE A 33 -6.16 10.93 12.91
CA ILE A 33 -6.49 10.24 11.65
C ILE A 33 -7.99 10.12 11.41
N GLY A 34 -8.86 10.54 12.34
CA GLY A 34 -10.32 10.46 12.25
C GLY A 34 -10.88 9.05 12.12
N ILE A 35 -10.30 8.07 12.84
CA ILE A 35 -10.72 6.67 12.85
C ILE A 35 -11.09 6.27 14.29
N LYS A 36 -12.02 5.34 14.49
CA LYS A 36 -12.38 4.85 15.83
C LYS A 36 -11.18 4.21 16.53
N SER A 37 -10.94 4.57 17.80
CA SER A 37 -9.83 4.02 18.60
C SER A 37 -9.85 2.49 18.71
N SER A 38 -11.04 1.86 18.72
CA SER A 38 -11.17 0.40 18.69
C SER A 38 -10.63 -0.22 17.40
N THR A 39 -10.88 0.42 16.25
CA THR A 39 -10.34 -0.01 14.95
C THR A 39 -8.81 0.11 14.94
N VAL A 40 -8.28 1.23 15.42
CA VAL A 40 -6.82 1.44 15.54
C VAL A 40 -6.21 0.37 16.46
N LYS A 41 -6.82 0.10 17.62
CA LYS A 41 -6.36 -0.95 18.54
C LYS A 41 -6.32 -2.34 17.88
N SER A 42 -7.35 -2.70 17.10
CA SER A 42 -7.34 -3.96 16.33
C SER A 42 -6.24 -4.02 15.26
N TRP A 43 -5.87 -2.89 14.65
CA TRP A 43 -4.75 -2.86 13.71
C TRP A 43 -3.40 -3.02 14.42
N LEU A 44 -3.17 -2.27 15.50
CA LEU A 44 -1.90 -2.30 16.24
C LEU A 44 -1.64 -3.63 16.96
N SER A 45 -2.68 -4.42 17.19
CA SER A 45 -2.61 -5.81 17.69
C SER A 45 -2.51 -6.86 16.58
N PHE A 46 -2.45 -6.44 15.31
CA PHE A 46 -2.42 -7.29 14.12
C PHE A 46 -3.66 -8.19 13.92
N ASP A 47 -4.74 -7.96 14.67
CA ASP A 47 -6.01 -8.67 14.54
C ASP A 47 -6.71 -8.34 13.21
N ARG A 48 -6.70 -7.05 12.84
CA ARG A 48 -7.26 -6.56 11.58
C ARG A 48 -6.21 -5.88 10.73
N CYS A 49 -6.46 -5.83 9.43
CA CYS A 49 -5.64 -5.12 8.47
C CYS A 49 -6.43 -3.94 7.88
N PRO A 50 -5.88 -2.71 7.85
CA PRO A 50 -6.49 -1.60 7.13
C PRO A 50 -6.54 -1.89 5.63
N LYS A 51 -7.51 -1.30 4.93
CA LYS A 51 -7.53 -1.26 3.46
C LYS A 51 -6.48 -0.26 2.98
N ILE A 52 -5.92 -0.45 1.79
CA ILE A 52 -4.91 0.48 1.24
C ILE A 52 -5.48 1.89 1.09
N LYS A 53 -6.74 2.05 0.65
CA LYS A 53 -7.38 3.38 0.61
C LYS A 53 -7.52 4.03 1.99
N THR A 54 -7.67 3.24 3.04
CA THR A 54 -7.65 3.77 4.41
C THR A 54 -6.24 4.22 4.79
N LEU A 55 -5.21 3.52 4.33
CA LEU A 55 -3.82 3.95 4.51
C LEU A 55 -3.49 5.22 3.74
N ASP A 56 -4.03 5.41 2.53
CA ASP A 56 -3.92 6.69 1.80
C ASP A 56 -4.45 7.84 2.66
N ASN A 57 -5.68 7.72 3.15
CA ASN A 57 -6.30 8.77 3.96
C ASN A 57 -5.53 9.05 5.27
N ILE A 58 -4.94 8.01 5.88
CA ILE A 58 -4.09 8.17 7.07
C ILE A 58 -2.81 8.91 6.70
N SER A 59 -2.18 8.51 5.59
CA SER A 59 -0.91 9.05 5.12
C SER A 59 -1.07 10.51 4.68
N ASP A 60 -2.19 10.87 4.05
CA ASP A 60 -2.56 12.26 3.73
C ASP A 60 -2.62 13.12 4.99
N LYS A 61 -3.30 12.65 6.05
CA LYS A 61 -3.42 13.39 7.32
C LYS A 61 -2.08 13.54 8.04
N LEU A 62 -1.18 12.59 7.85
CA LEU A 62 0.18 12.64 8.38
C LEU A 62 1.14 13.36 7.43
N ASN A 63 0.70 13.80 6.26
CA ASN A 63 1.53 14.38 5.21
C ASN A 63 2.70 13.47 4.81
N ILE A 64 2.47 12.18 4.60
CA ILE A 64 3.50 11.23 4.14
C ILE A 64 3.01 10.45 2.91
N PRO A 65 3.91 10.00 2.03
CA PRO A 65 3.59 9.01 1.00
C PRO A 65 3.19 7.64 1.56
N THR A 66 2.09 7.07 1.05
CA THR A 66 1.57 5.75 1.50
C THR A 66 2.59 4.63 1.33
N TYR A 67 3.42 4.68 0.27
CA TYR A 67 4.37 3.60 -0.03
C TYR A 67 5.43 3.41 1.06
N PHE A 68 5.72 4.42 1.89
CA PHE A 68 6.63 4.30 3.02
C PHE A 68 6.18 3.28 4.06
N LEU A 69 4.87 3.06 4.20
CA LEU A 69 4.34 2.01 5.07
C LEU A 69 4.76 0.60 4.62
N PHE A 70 5.15 0.42 3.35
CA PHE A 70 5.48 -0.87 2.75
C PHE A 70 6.98 -1.13 2.61
N LEU A 71 7.86 -0.27 3.14
CA LEU A 71 9.32 -0.42 3.07
C LEU A 71 9.87 -1.37 4.16
N GLU A 72 10.71 -2.35 3.79
CA GLU A 72 11.20 -3.41 4.69
C GLU A 72 12.16 -2.91 5.79
N ASN A 73 12.83 -1.77 5.62
CA ASN A 73 13.75 -1.18 6.61
C ASN A 73 13.44 0.29 6.87
N PHE A 74 12.15 0.62 6.94
CA PHE A 74 11.71 1.99 7.10
C PHE A 74 12.14 2.60 8.44
N LEU A 75 12.73 3.80 8.38
CA LEU A 75 13.01 4.67 9.50
C LEU A 75 12.40 6.05 9.19
N PRO A 76 11.41 6.52 9.99
CA PRO A 76 10.83 7.83 9.81
C PRO A 76 11.87 8.95 9.95
N THR A 77 11.87 9.91 9.03
CA THR A 77 12.70 11.14 9.06
C THR A 77 11.86 12.32 8.60
N ASP A 78 12.31 13.56 8.87
CA ASP A 78 11.58 14.76 8.44
C ASP A 78 11.43 14.86 6.90
N GLU A 79 12.37 14.29 6.13
CA GLU A 79 12.36 14.28 4.66
C GLU A 79 11.17 13.52 4.07
N MET A 80 10.59 12.60 4.85
CA MET A 80 9.41 11.83 4.44
C MET A 80 8.15 12.69 4.38
N ILE A 81 8.16 13.85 5.06
CA ILE A 81 6.99 14.72 5.18
C ILE A 81 6.81 15.49 3.88
N LYS A 82 5.65 15.33 3.25
CA LYS A 82 5.21 15.99 2.04
C LYS A 82 3.90 16.74 2.33
N PRO A 83 3.97 18.00 2.79
CA PRO A 83 2.80 18.79 3.12
C PRO A 83 1.81 18.90 1.97
N GLY A 84 0.53 18.64 2.22
CA GLY A 84 -0.53 18.73 1.21
C GLY A 84 -0.53 17.58 0.19
N ILE A 85 0.19 16.48 0.46
CA ILE A 85 0.14 15.28 -0.37
C ILE A 85 -1.29 14.73 -0.44
N ALA A 86 -1.66 14.26 -1.64
CA ALA A 86 -2.88 13.52 -1.89
C ALA A 86 -2.51 12.15 -2.47
N ASN A 87 -2.46 11.14 -1.61
CA ASN A 87 -2.07 9.79 -1.97
C ASN A 87 -3.12 9.13 -2.86
N ASP A 88 -2.65 8.53 -3.95
CA ASP A 88 -3.48 7.73 -4.87
C ASP A 88 -2.78 6.40 -5.19
N SER A 89 -2.77 5.52 -4.20
CA SER A 89 -2.22 4.17 -4.35
C SER A 89 -2.88 3.36 -5.46
N SER A 90 -4.14 3.68 -5.83
CA SER A 90 -4.85 3.00 -6.92
C SER A 90 -4.26 3.37 -8.28
N ARG A 91 -4.05 4.67 -8.50
CA ARG A 91 -3.40 5.16 -9.72
C ARG A 91 -1.95 4.67 -9.79
N ALA A 92 -1.20 4.74 -8.69
CA ALA A 92 0.18 4.24 -8.62
C ALA A 92 0.24 2.75 -8.98
N LEU A 93 -0.55 1.90 -8.31
CA LEU A 93 -0.62 0.46 -8.58
C LEU A 93 -0.92 0.16 -10.04
N LYS A 94 -1.92 0.83 -10.62
CA LYS A 94 -2.27 0.64 -12.04
C LYS A 94 -1.14 1.00 -12.98
N ASN A 95 -0.54 2.18 -12.80
CA ASN A 95 0.53 2.67 -13.65
C ASN A 95 1.75 1.77 -13.57
N ASN A 96 2.13 1.40 -12.34
CA ASN A 96 3.31 0.57 -12.09
C ASN A 96 3.11 -0.85 -12.59
N LEU A 97 1.95 -1.49 -12.34
CA LEU A 97 1.67 -2.81 -12.91
C LEU A 97 1.72 -2.79 -14.44
N LYS A 98 1.20 -1.74 -15.08
CA LYS A 98 1.29 -1.61 -16.55
C LYS A 98 2.74 -1.51 -17.03
N LYS A 99 3.58 -0.71 -16.35
CA LYS A 99 5.02 -0.59 -16.67
C LYS A 99 5.74 -1.93 -16.46
N ILE A 100 5.46 -2.61 -15.34
CA ILE A 100 6.04 -3.90 -14.98
C ILE A 100 5.70 -4.95 -16.03
N TYR A 101 4.43 -5.10 -16.41
CA TYR A 101 4.04 -6.09 -17.43
C TYR A 101 4.69 -5.81 -18.79
N LYS A 102 4.78 -4.54 -19.18
CA LYS A 102 5.50 -4.14 -20.38
C LYS A 102 6.99 -4.52 -20.32
N ASN A 103 7.65 -4.27 -19.19
CA ASN A 103 9.07 -4.61 -18.99
C ASN A 103 9.34 -6.12 -18.95
N LEU A 104 8.31 -6.93 -18.66
CA LEU A 104 8.36 -8.40 -18.69
C LEU A 104 7.92 -8.98 -20.05
N ASP A 105 7.72 -8.12 -21.07
CA ASP A 105 7.20 -8.48 -22.39
C ASP A 105 5.87 -9.24 -22.35
N LYS A 106 5.01 -8.92 -21.37
CA LYS A 106 3.67 -9.51 -21.21
C LYS A 106 2.62 -8.57 -21.78
N ASN A 107 2.12 -8.90 -22.97
CA ASN A 107 1.26 -8.01 -23.75
C ASN A 107 -0.21 -8.44 -23.79
N SER A 108 -0.51 -9.68 -23.41
CA SER A 108 -1.87 -10.22 -23.32
C SER A 108 -2.28 -10.53 -21.88
N TRP A 109 -3.59 -10.56 -21.63
CA TRP A 109 -4.12 -10.93 -20.32
C TRP A 109 -3.81 -12.38 -19.91
N ASN A 110 -3.69 -13.28 -20.88
CA ASN A 110 -3.30 -14.67 -20.61
C ASN A 110 -1.85 -14.75 -20.13
N GLU A 111 -0.94 -14.02 -20.78
CA GLU A 111 0.46 -13.92 -20.38
C GLU A 111 0.64 -13.24 -19.03
N ILE A 112 -0.15 -12.20 -18.72
CA ILE A 112 -0.12 -11.56 -17.41
C ILE A 112 -0.65 -12.51 -16.34
N SER A 113 -1.75 -13.23 -16.62
CA SER A 113 -2.33 -14.19 -15.67
C SER A 113 -1.41 -15.38 -15.40
N SER A 114 -0.61 -15.81 -16.39
CA SER A 114 0.33 -16.92 -16.23
C SER A 114 1.46 -16.61 -15.25
N ILE A 115 1.85 -15.33 -15.09
CA ILE A 115 2.77 -14.88 -14.02
C ILE A 115 2.30 -15.40 -12.66
N TYR A 116 0.99 -15.32 -12.40
CA TYR A 116 0.40 -15.64 -11.10
C TYR A 116 -0.04 -17.12 -10.97
N SER A 117 0.32 -17.97 -11.94
CA SER A 117 -0.01 -19.42 -11.94
C SER A 117 -1.49 -19.72 -11.64
N GLY A 118 -2.41 -18.91 -12.15
CA GLY A 118 -3.86 -19.08 -11.94
C GLY A 118 -4.40 -18.61 -10.58
N LEU A 119 -3.55 -18.09 -9.68
CA LEU A 119 -3.95 -17.57 -8.38
C LEU A 119 -4.86 -16.33 -8.48
N LEU A 120 -4.72 -15.56 -9.54
CA LEU A 120 -5.52 -14.39 -9.86
C LEU A 120 -6.18 -14.57 -11.22
N SER A 121 -7.51 -14.48 -11.25
CA SER A 121 -8.26 -14.52 -12.50
C SER A 121 -7.96 -13.30 -13.36
N ILE A 122 -8.09 -13.45 -14.68
CA ILE A 122 -7.97 -12.35 -15.63
C ILE A 122 -8.92 -11.20 -15.27
N ASP A 123 -10.15 -11.50 -14.83
CA ASP A 123 -11.11 -10.48 -14.43
C ASP A 123 -10.67 -9.72 -13.17
N THR A 124 -10.04 -10.42 -12.22
CA THR A 124 -9.44 -9.79 -11.03
C THR A 124 -8.32 -8.83 -11.44
N LEU A 125 -7.42 -9.27 -12.32
CA LEU A 125 -6.31 -8.45 -12.81
C LEU A 125 -6.81 -7.23 -13.60
N LYS A 126 -7.80 -7.42 -14.46
CA LYS A 126 -8.49 -6.33 -15.17
C LYS A 126 -9.12 -5.35 -14.20
N SER A 127 -9.72 -5.83 -13.10
CA SER A 127 -10.37 -4.97 -12.09
C SER A 127 -9.39 -3.99 -11.43
N TYR A 128 -8.12 -4.38 -11.27
CA TYR A 128 -7.05 -3.54 -10.71
C TYR A 128 -6.49 -2.53 -11.71
N GLN A 129 -6.79 -2.68 -13.01
CA GLN A 129 -6.27 -1.82 -14.08
C GLN A 129 -7.36 -1.03 -14.81
N ARG A 130 -8.59 -0.99 -14.27
CA ARG A 130 -9.69 -0.22 -14.86
C ARG A 130 -9.33 1.26 -14.96
N ARG A 131 -9.90 1.93 -15.97
CA ARG A 131 -9.63 3.35 -16.23
C ARG A 131 -10.45 4.31 -15.38
N ASP A 132 -11.52 3.82 -14.78
CA ASP A 132 -12.52 4.60 -14.05
C ASP A 132 -12.35 4.48 -12.53
N GLU A 133 -13.18 5.23 -11.82
CA GLU A 133 -13.34 5.19 -10.35
C GLU A 133 -13.72 3.80 -9.81
N ARG A 134 -14.05 2.84 -10.70
CA ARG A 134 -14.39 1.46 -10.35
C ARG A 134 -13.16 0.57 -10.27
N SER A 135 -11.95 1.11 -10.43
CA SER A 135 -10.72 0.36 -10.12
C SER A 135 -10.74 -0.10 -8.67
N ILE A 136 -10.59 -1.41 -8.47
CA ILE A 136 -10.62 -2.00 -7.13
C ILE A 136 -9.20 -2.04 -6.59
N MET A 137 -9.02 -1.62 -5.34
CA MET A 137 -7.74 -1.83 -4.66
C MET A 137 -7.65 -3.27 -4.14
N PRO A 138 -6.57 -4.01 -4.44
CA PRO A 138 -6.37 -5.32 -3.86
C PRO A 138 -6.25 -5.21 -2.33
N PRO A 139 -6.78 -6.19 -1.57
CA PRO A 139 -6.42 -6.34 -0.17
C PRO A 139 -4.91 -6.49 0.00
N ILE A 140 -4.34 -6.08 1.14
CA ILE A 140 -2.90 -6.20 1.41
C ILE A 140 -2.38 -7.64 1.20
N LYS A 141 -3.17 -8.64 1.57
CA LYS A 141 -2.83 -10.06 1.31
C LYS A 141 -2.72 -10.39 -0.18
N THR A 142 -3.53 -9.77 -1.02
CA THR A 142 -3.44 -9.94 -2.47
C THR A 142 -2.27 -9.14 -3.03
N LEU A 143 -1.99 -7.94 -2.50
CA LEU A 143 -0.79 -7.18 -2.85
C LEU A 143 0.49 -7.94 -2.51
N GLU A 144 0.55 -8.62 -1.36
CA GLU A 144 1.68 -9.48 -0.96
C GLU A 144 1.94 -10.61 -1.96
N LYS A 145 0.85 -11.20 -2.48
CA LYS A 145 0.94 -12.19 -3.56
C LYS A 145 1.43 -11.55 -4.85
N LEU A 146 0.87 -10.42 -5.26
CA LEU A 146 1.30 -9.69 -6.46
C LEU A 146 2.81 -9.41 -6.40
N SER A 147 3.29 -8.82 -5.29
CA SER A 147 4.72 -8.53 -5.09
C SER A 147 5.59 -9.79 -5.14
N SER A 148 5.14 -10.88 -4.50
CA SER A 148 5.90 -12.13 -4.48
C SER A 148 6.07 -12.75 -5.86
N TYR A 149 5.01 -12.79 -6.68
CA TYR A 149 5.07 -13.39 -8.01
C TYR A 149 5.82 -12.52 -9.01
N LEU A 150 5.75 -11.20 -8.85
CA LEU A 150 6.50 -10.25 -9.67
C LEU A 150 7.97 -10.16 -9.28
N GLY A 151 8.35 -10.59 -8.07
CA GLY A 151 9.67 -10.34 -7.52
C GLY A 151 9.94 -8.84 -7.27
N ILE A 152 8.87 -8.06 -7.07
CA ILE A 152 8.94 -6.60 -6.93
C ILE A 152 8.34 -6.22 -5.58
N PRO A 153 9.04 -5.42 -4.74
CA PRO A 153 8.52 -4.97 -3.45
C PRO A 153 7.17 -4.25 -3.58
N ALA A 154 6.28 -4.47 -2.62
CA ALA A 154 4.98 -3.81 -2.59
C ALA A 154 5.08 -2.28 -2.54
N SER A 155 6.14 -1.74 -1.91
CA SER A 155 6.45 -0.30 -1.91
C SER A 155 6.62 0.22 -3.34
N GLU A 156 7.37 -0.48 -4.19
CA GLU A 156 7.60 -0.07 -5.58
C GLU A 156 6.34 -0.18 -6.43
N ILE A 157 5.46 -1.16 -6.15
CA ILE A 157 4.16 -1.25 -6.81
C ILE A 157 3.27 -0.05 -6.47
N LEU A 158 3.34 0.45 -5.23
CA LEU A 158 2.50 1.54 -4.73
C LEU A 158 3.11 2.94 -4.82
N LYS A 159 4.38 3.06 -5.22
CA LYS A 159 5.09 4.35 -5.30
C LYS A 159 4.53 5.22 -6.42
N GLY A 160 4.17 6.46 -6.12
CA GLY A 160 3.66 7.41 -7.10
C GLY A 160 4.77 7.97 -7.99
N ASP A 161 4.43 8.36 -9.22
CA ASP A 161 5.38 8.99 -10.15
C ASP A 161 5.90 10.35 -9.61
N ASN A 162 5.16 11.00 -8.71
CA ASN A 162 5.53 12.29 -8.09
C ASN A 162 6.46 12.15 -6.87
N ASP A 163 6.81 10.92 -6.45
CA ASP A 163 7.64 10.67 -5.26
C ASP A 163 9.15 10.66 -5.58
N GLY A 164 9.54 11.04 -6.80
CA GLY A 164 10.91 11.01 -7.31
C GLY A 164 11.44 12.31 -7.91
N GLU A 165 10.68 13.40 -7.85
CA GLU A 165 11.13 14.73 -8.28
C GLU A 165 10.99 15.72 -7.11
N ASN A 166 12.07 15.84 -6.33
CA ASN A 166 12.52 17.07 -5.68
C ASN A 166 14.02 16.95 -5.44
#